data_AF-T1G338-F1
#
_entry.id   AF-T1G338-F1
#
_cell.length_a   1.000
_cell.length_b   1.000
_cell.length_c   1.000
_cell.angle_alpha   90.00
_cell.angle_beta   90.00
_cell.angle_gamma   90.00
#
_symmetry.space_group_name_H-M   'P 1'
#
loop_
_entity.id
_entity.type
_entity.pdbx_description
1 polymer ?
#
loop_
_entity_poly.entity_id
_entity_poly.type
_entity_poly.pdbx_seq_one_letter_code
_entity_poly.pdbx_strand_id
1 'polypeptide(L)'
;MQTCTNHKLIDRRMFPPFKVKISGLEKRSKYIMLVDIVAVDDCRYKFHNSRWMVSGKADPEMPKRMYIHPDSPATGEQWMNKIVSFHKLKLTNNISDKHGFTILNSMQKYQPRFHLVRTNDIMKLPYCPFRTYVFKETEFIAVTAYQNEKITQLKIDNNPFAKGFRDSGGGKREKKFVT
;
A
#
# COMPACT_ATOMS: atom_id res chain seq x y z
N MET A 1 5.66 -8.72 3.66
CA MET A 1 4.91 -7.93 4.67
C MET A 1 3.40 -8.25 4.60
N GLN A 2 2.53 -7.77 5.51
CA GLN A 2 1.05 -7.86 5.36
C GLN A 2 0.43 -6.45 5.36
N THR A 3 -0.57 -6.23 4.51
CA THR A 3 -1.29 -4.94 4.42
C THR A 3 -2.80 -5.16 4.41
N CYS A 4 -3.55 -4.42 5.24
CA CYS A 4 -4.99 -4.59 5.38
C CYS A 4 -5.80 -3.84 4.30
N THR A 5 -6.85 -4.46 3.76
CA THR A 5 -7.75 -3.89 2.72
C THR A 5 -9.23 -3.77 3.12
N ASN A 6 -9.58 -4.03 4.38
CA ASN A 6 -10.97 -4.16 4.85
C ASN A 6 -11.74 -2.83 5.00
N HIS A 7 -12.97 -2.79 4.50
CA HIS A 7 -13.89 -1.64 4.53
C HIS A 7 -14.46 -1.30 5.92
N LYS A 8 -14.61 -2.26 6.84
CA LYS A 8 -15.23 -2.00 8.17
C LYS A 8 -14.35 -1.25 9.17
N LEU A 9 -13.07 -1.04 8.84
CA LEU A 9 -12.11 -0.31 9.67
C LEU A 9 -11.50 0.82 8.85
N ILE A 10 -12.31 1.83 8.54
CA ILE A 10 -11.96 3.16 8.01
C ILE A 10 -10.62 3.17 7.23
N ASP A 11 -10.72 3.01 5.90
CA ASP A 11 -9.87 3.74 4.97
C ASP A 11 -8.34 3.51 5.13
N ARG A 12 -7.90 2.26 4.93
CA ARG A 12 -6.51 1.87 5.23
C ARG A 12 -5.54 2.32 4.13
N ARG A 13 -4.84 3.40 4.44
CA ARG A 13 -3.57 3.77 3.80
C ARG A 13 -2.52 2.68 4.02
N MET A 14 -1.62 2.49 3.06
CA MET A 14 -0.49 1.60 3.26
C MET A 14 0.38 2.06 4.43
N PHE A 15 0.75 1.12 5.29
CA PHE A 15 1.76 1.33 6.33
C PHE A 15 2.79 0.20 6.24
N PRO A 16 4.10 0.47 6.27
CA PRO A 16 4.69 1.81 6.15
C PRO A 16 4.27 2.46 4.81
N PRO A 17 4.19 3.79 4.76
CA PRO A 17 3.84 4.48 3.52
C PRO A 17 4.94 4.27 2.47
N PHE A 18 4.54 4.11 1.21
CA PHE A 18 5.50 4.04 0.11
C PHE A 18 6.11 5.44 -0.13
N LYS A 19 7.41 5.56 0.09
CA LYS A 19 8.17 6.81 0.02
C LYS A 19 9.41 6.60 -0.82
N VAL A 20 9.73 7.58 -1.66
CA VAL A 20 10.92 7.56 -2.52
C VAL A 20 11.62 8.92 -2.46
N LYS A 21 12.96 8.89 -2.52
CA LYS A 21 13.79 10.09 -2.74
C LYS A 21 14.28 10.05 -4.18
N ILE A 22 14.11 11.14 -4.89
CA ILE A 22 14.41 11.23 -6.32
C ILE A 22 15.60 12.18 -6.52
N SER A 23 16.44 11.87 -7.49
CA SER A 23 17.57 12.69 -7.91
C SER A 23 17.81 12.52 -9.41
N GLY A 24 18.59 13.42 -10.02
CA GLY A 24 18.99 13.31 -11.44
C GLY A 24 17.92 13.70 -12.47
N LEU A 25 16.85 14.40 -12.07
CA LEU A 25 15.85 14.91 -13.02
C LEU A 25 16.29 16.24 -13.64
N GLU A 26 15.92 16.46 -14.90
CA GLU A 26 16.07 17.77 -15.54
C GLU A 26 15.19 18.81 -14.82
N LYS A 27 15.81 19.85 -14.24
CA LYS A 27 15.18 20.76 -13.27
C LYS A 27 13.91 21.42 -13.78
N ARG A 28 13.94 21.92 -15.03
CA ARG A 28 12.84 22.68 -15.65
C ARG A 28 11.78 21.81 -16.31
N SER A 29 12.05 20.52 -16.51
CA SER A 29 11.08 19.61 -17.13
C SER A 29 9.99 19.22 -16.15
N LYS A 30 8.77 19.03 -16.65
CA LYS A 30 7.65 18.52 -15.85
C LYS A 30 7.60 16.99 -15.88
N TYR A 31 7.22 16.43 -14.74
CA TYR A 31 7.08 15.00 -14.54
C TYR A 31 5.79 14.71 -13.79
N ILE A 32 5.18 13.59 -14.15
CA ILE A 32 4.13 12.94 -13.39
C ILE A 32 4.74 11.74 -12.69
N MET A 33 4.43 11.59 -11.40
CA MET A 33 4.81 10.43 -10.59
C MET A 33 3.57 9.67 -10.19
N LEU A 34 3.58 8.35 -10.35
CA LEU A 34 2.45 7.50 -10.03
C LEU A 34 2.91 6.14 -9.49
N VAL A 35 2.02 5.46 -8.78
CA VAL A 35 2.21 4.10 -8.29
C VAL A 35 1.08 3.23 -8.81
N ASP A 36 1.40 2.03 -9.27
CA ASP A 36 0.44 0.94 -9.41
C ASP A 36 0.83 -0.23 -8.49
N ILE A 37 -0.09 -1.17 -8.33
CA ILE A 37 0.12 -2.38 -7.55
C ILE A 37 -0.32 -3.54 -8.43
N VAL A 38 0.60 -4.49 -8.65
CA VAL A 38 0.37 -5.66 -9.51
C VAL A 38 0.46 -6.95 -8.71
N ALA A 39 -0.28 -7.97 -9.14
CA ALA A 39 -0.13 -9.31 -8.58
C ALA A 39 1.28 -9.86 -8.86
N VAL A 40 1.87 -10.53 -7.87
CA VAL A 40 3.20 -11.14 -7.99
C VAL A 40 3.12 -12.52 -8.65
N ASP A 41 2.07 -13.27 -8.33
CA ASP A 41 1.86 -14.65 -8.76
C ASP A 41 0.36 -14.95 -8.87
N ASP A 42 0.02 -16.07 -9.52
CA ASP A 42 -1.36 -16.57 -9.66
C ASP A 42 -1.75 -17.47 -8.47
N CYS A 43 -1.32 -17.11 -7.25
CA CYS A 43 -1.53 -17.90 -6.04
C CYS A 43 -2.41 -17.16 -5.02
N ARG A 44 -3.30 -17.95 -4.40
CA ARG A 44 -3.99 -17.57 -3.16
C ARG A 44 -3.28 -18.21 -1.98
N TYR A 45 -3.12 -17.45 -0.91
CA TYR A 45 -2.34 -17.82 0.25
C TYR A 45 -3.23 -18.08 1.48
N LYS A 46 -2.70 -18.86 2.42
CA LYS A 46 -3.22 -18.96 3.78
C LYS A 46 -2.07 -18.82 4.78
N PHE A 47 -2.38 -18.30 5.96
CA PHE A 47 -1.43 -18.27 7.06
C PHE A 47 -1.78 -19.40 8.04
N HIS A 48 -0.86 -20.34 8.24
CA HIS A 48 -1.06 -21.47 9.12
C HIS A 48 0.29 -21.91 9.71
N ASN A 49 0.30 -22.29 10.99
CA ASN A 49 1.51 -22.62 11.74
C ASN A 49 2.64 -21.58 11.58
N SER A 50 2.27 -20.30 11.74
CA SER A 50 3.18 -19.16 11.62
C SER A 50 3.88 -19.00 10.26
N ARG A 51 3.35 -19.62 9.20
CA ARG A 51 3.93 -19.60 7.85
C ARG A 51 2.88 -19.27 6.81
N TRP A 52 3.31 -18.58 5.77
CA TRP A 52 2.52 -18.39 4.56
C TRP A 52 2.65 -19.61 3.66
N MET A 53 1.52 -20.14 3.21
CA MET A 53 1.47 -21.28 2.31
C MET A 53 0.49 -21.00 1.17
N VAL A 54 0.78 -21.56 0.00
CA VAL A 54 -0.18 -21.56 -1.11
C VAL A 54 -1.36 -22.43 -0.72
N SER A 55 -2.58 -21.92 -0.94
CA SER A 55 -3.84 -22.61 -0.66
C SER A 55 -4.68 -22.85 -1.92
N GLY A 56 -4.31 -22.29 -3.06
CA GLY A 56 -5.02 -22.45 -4.33
C GLY A 56 -4.59 -21.41 -5.36
N LYS A 57 -5.37 -21.34 -6.45
CA LYS A 57 -5.21 -20.35 -7.52
C LYS A 57 -5.70 -18.97 -7.06
N ALA A 58 -5.11 -17.90 -7.59
CA ALA A 58 -5.59 -16.55 -7.34
C ALA A 58 -7.00 -16.34 -7.93
N ASP A 59 -7.78 -15.48 -7.25
CA ASP A 59 -9.02 -14.94 -7.80
C ASP A 59 -8.69 -14.03 -9.00
N PRO A 60 -9.63 -13.84 -9.96
CA PRO A 60 -9.42 -12.99 -11.13
C PRO A 60 -8.87 -11.60 -10.78
N GLU A 61 -7.88 -11.14 -11.55
CA GLU A 61 -7.24 -9.84 -11.34
C GLU A 61 -8.25 -8.71 -11.54
N MET A 62 -8.26 -7.75 -10.61
CA MET A 62 -9.13 -6.58 -10.67
C MET A 62 -8.56 -5.53 -11.65
N PRO A 63 -9.39 -4.62 -12.19
CA PRO A 63 -8.90 -3.55 -13.05
C PRO A 63 -7.77 -2.76 -12.40
N LYS A 64 -6.62 -2.69 -13.09
CA LYS A 64 -5.43 -1.99 -12.60
C LYS A 64 -5.71 -0.50 -12.51
N ARG A 65 -5.60 0.06 -11.30
CA ARG A 65 -5.75 1.48 -11.04
C ARG A 65 -4.38 2.08 -10.75
N MET A 66 -4.04 3.11 -11.51
CA MET A 66 -2.85 3.93 -11.27
C MET A 66 -3.20 5.04 -10.28
N TYR A 67 -2.41 5.15 -9.22
CA TYR A 67 -2.50 6.27 -8.29
C TYR A 67 -1.49 7.35 -8.68
N ILE A 68 -1.99 8.48 -9.20
CA ILE A 68 -1.17 9.64 -9.53
C ILE A 68 -0.90 10.44 -8.26
N HIS A 69 0.36 10.81 -8.03
CA HIS A 69 0.72 11.65 -6.89
C HIS A 69 0.01 13.02 -7.03
N PRO A 70 -0.62 13.55 -5.96
CA PRO A 70 -1.42 14.79 -6.03
C PRO A 70 -0.64 16.03 -6.48
N ASP A 71 0.67 16.08 -6.20
CA ASP A 71 1.55 17.16 -6.66
C ASP A 71 1.88 17.06 -8.18
N SER A 72 1.40 16.04 -8.90
CA SER A 72 1.66 15.89 -10.34
C SER A 72 0.71 16.76 -11.18
N PRO A 73 1.18 17.33 -12.31
CA PRO A 73 2.58 17.38 -12.75
C PRO A 73 3.38 18.46 -12.00
N ALA A 74 4.63 18.16 -11.65
CA ALA A 74 5.58 19.11 -11.05
C ALA A 74 6.94 19.08 -11.74
N THR A 75 7.75 20.12 -11.55
CA THR A 75 9.08 20.22 -12.15
C THR A 75 10.06 19.24 -11.50
N GLY A 76 11.11 18.87 -12.24
CA GLY A 76 12.18 18.02 -11.69
C GLY A 76 12.80 18.60 -10.42
N GLU A 77 12.98 19.92 -10.37
CA GLU A 77 13.45 20.62 -9.17
C GLU A 77 12.49 20.45 -7.99
N GLN A 78 11.19 20.69 -8.18
CA GLN A 78 10.18 20.51 -7.13
C GLN A 78 10.16 19.08 -6.59
N TRP A 79 10.28 18.09 -7.46
CA TRP A 79 10.30 16.68 -7.08
C TRP A 79 11.54 16.28 -6.28
N MET A 80 12.71 16.84 -6.61
CA MET A 80 13.96 16.50 -5.94
C MET A 80 14.14 17.23 -4.59
N ASN A 81 13.36 18.28 -4.32
CA ASN A 81 13.48 19.09 -3.09
C ASN A 81 13.02 18.39 -1.81
N LYS A 82 12.19 17.34 -1.90
CA LYS A 82 11.64 16.63 -0.73
C LYS A 82 11.42 15.14 -1.03
N ILE A 83 11.21 14.36 0.03
CA ILE A 83 10.78 12.96 -0.11
C ILE A 83 9.37 12.93 -0.71
N VAL A 84 9.19 12.14 -1.77
CA VAL A 84 7.89 11.90 -2.40
C VAL A 84 7.18 10.80 -1.62
N SER A 85 5.94 11.06 -1.18
CA SER A 85 5.22 10.19 -0.24
C SER A 85 3.82 9.85 -0.72
N PHE A 86 3.60 8.59 -1.06
CA PHE A 86 2.32 8.04 -1.49
C PHE A 86 1.42 7.62 -0.31
N HIS A 87 1.59 8.26 0.86
CA HIS A 87 0.84 7.94 2.08
C HIS A 87 -0.68 8.10 1.96
N LYS A 88 -1.19 8.82 0.96
CA LYS A 88 -2.63 8.98 0.69
C LYS A 88 -3.20 7.87 -0.21
N LEU A 89 -2.37 6.98 -0.76
CA LEU A 89 -2.80 5.80 -1.49
C LEU A 89 -3.58 4.88 -0.55
N LYS A 90 -4.77 4.48 -0.99
CA LYS A 90 -5.72 3.65 -0.25
C LYS A 90 -6.00 2.37 -1.01
N LEU A 91 -6.14 1.30 -0.24
CA LEU A 91 -6.44 -0.04 -0.75
C LEU A 91 -7.84 -0.46 -0.29
N THR A 92 -8.55 -1.19 -1.13
CA THR A 92 -9.90 -1.69 -0.84
C THR A 92 -10.07 -3.11 -1.34
N ASN A 93 -10.95 -3.88 -0.71
CA ASN A 93 -11.44 -5.15 -1.23
C ASN A 93 -12.83 -5.04 -1.88
N ASN A 94 -13.41 -3.83 -1.93
CA ASN A 94 -14.70 -3.60 -2.58
C ASN A 94 -14.51 -3.46 -4.11
N ILE A 95 -14.92 -4.48 -4.85
CA ILE A 95 -14.86 -4.51 -6.32
C ILE A 95 -15.71 -3.43 -6.98
N SER A 96 -16.73 -2.93 -6.28
CA SER A 96 -17.64 -1.88 -6.75
C SER A 96 -17.20 -0.48 -6.33
N ASP A 97 -15.96 -0.31 -5.85
CA ASP A 97 -15.48 0.98 -5.35
C ASP A 97 -15.56 2.08 -6.41
N LYS A 98 -16.28 3.16 -6.06
CA LYS A 98 -16.48 4.35 -6.89
C LYS A 98 -15.48 5.48 -6.61
N HIS A 99 -14.67 5.36 -5.55
CA HIS A 99 -13.74 6.42 -5.13
C HIS A 99 -12.39 6.38 -5.85
N GLY A 100 -12.15 5.37 -6.69
CA GLY A 100 -10.89 5.22 -7.41
C GLY A 100 -9.77 4.58 -6.57
N PHE A 101 -10.09 3.96 -5.42
CA PHE A 101 -9.09 3.27 -4.60
C PHE A 101 -8.56 2.02 -5.29
N THR A 102 -7.33 1.61 -4.98
CA THR A 102 -6.74 0.42 -5.59
C THR A 102 -7.41 -0.82 -5.00
N ILE A 103 -8.10 -1.57 -5.86
CA ILE A 103 -8.85 -2.77 -5.48
C ILE A 103 -7.90 -3.95 -5.48
N LEU A 104 -7.80 -4.67 -4.36
CA LEU A 104 -6.96 -5.85 -4.21
C LEU A 104 -7.78 -7.01 -3.63
N ASN A 105 -7.62 -8.19 -4.22
CA ASN A 105 -8.13 -9.43 -3.65
C ASN A 105 -7.35 -9.78 -2.38
N SER A 106 -8.10 -10.15 -1.33
CA SER A 106 -7.51 -10.60 -0.06
C SER A 106 -6.78 -11.93 -0.24
N MET A 107 -5.76 -12.14 0.57
CA MET A 107 -4.93 -13.35 0.61
C MET A 107 -4.12 -13.60 -0.67
N GLN A 108 -3.77 -12.55 -1.40
CA GLN A 108 -2.90 -12.62 -2.58
C GLN A 108 -1.69 -11.70 -2.41
N LYS A 109 -0.59 -12.00 -3.12
CA LYS A 109 0.68 -11.27 -3.01
C LYS A 109 0.80 -10.21 -4.09
N TYR A 110 1.26 -9.02 -3.71
CA TYR A 110 1.34 -7.85 -4.57
C TYR A 110 2.68 -7.13 -4.47
N GLN A 111 3.05 -6.49 -5.57
CA GLN A 111 4.23 -5.66 -5.73
C GLN A 111 3.82 -4.24 -6.13
N PRO A 112 4.04 -3.23 -5.26
CA PRO A 112 3.99 -1.83 -5.68
C PRO A 112 5.05 -1.51 -6.72
N ARG A 113 4.71 -0.76 -7.77
CA ARG A 113 5.68 -0.24 -8.75
C ARG A 113 5.59 1.26 -8.80
N PHE A 114 6.73 1.92 -8.76
CA PHE A 114 6.84 3.36 -8.90
C PHE A 114 7.12 3.72 -10.35
N HIS A 115 6.40 4.70 -10.88
CA HIS A 115 6.55 5.15 -12.25
C HIS A 115 6.85 6.64 -12.31
N LEU A 116 7.84 6.98 -13.15
CA LEU A 116 8.22 8.33 -13.49
C LEU A 116 7.95 8.56 -14.98
N VAL A 117 7.15 9.57 -15.29
CA VAL A 117 6.80 9.93 -16.67
C VAL A 117 7.14 11.39 -16.91
N ARG A 118 7.97 11.69 -17.91
CA ARG A 118 8.31 13.07 -18.29
C ARG A 118 7.23 13.62 -19.20
N THR A 119 6.24 14.29 -18.61
CA THR A 119 5.16 14.97 -19.32
C THR A 119 4.62 16.13 -18.49
N ASN A 120 4.04 17.12 -19.15
CA ASN A 120 3.38 18.26 -18.53
C ASN A 120 1.85 18.09 -18.42
N ASP A 121 1.31 17.00 -18.96
CA ASP A 121 -0.13 16.77 -19.09
C ASP A 121 -0.48 15.31 -18.78
N ILE A 122 -1.45 15.12 -17.88
CA ILE A 122 -1.97 13.82 -17.45
C ILE A 122 -2.65 13.10 -18.62
N MET A 123 -3.32 13.84 -19.51
CA MET A 123 -4.02 13.25 -20.66
C MET A 123 -3.08 12.58 -21.66
N LYS A 124 -1.79 12.93 -21.62
CA LYS A 124 -0.75 12.33 -22.46
C LYS A 124 -0.16 11.05 -21.88
N LEU A 125 -0.48 10.70 -20.62
CA LEU A 125 0.08 9.51 -19.94
C LEU A 125 -0.03 8.24 -20.80
N PRO A 126 -1.17 7.90 -21.44
CA PRO A 126 -1.29 6.67 -22.22
C PRO A 126 -0.30 6.56 -23.39
N TYR A 127 0.25 7.68 -23.85
CA TYR A 127 1.15 7.76 -25.01
C TYR A 127 2.61 8.02 -24.63
N CYS A 128 2.91 8.18 -23.34
CA CYS A 128 4.24 8.52 -22.86
C CYS A 128 5.00 7.26 -22.42
N PRO A 129 6.34 7.23 -22.53
CA PRO A 129 7.14 6.15 -21.98
C PRO A 129 7.20 6.23 -20.44
N PHE A 130 7.02 5.09 -19.78
CA PHE A 130 7.09 4.96 -18.33
C PHE A 130 8.48 4.47 -17.92
N ARG A 131 9.16 5.21 -17.04
CA ARG A 131 10.30 4.65 -16.30
C ARG A 131 9.79 4.01 -15.02
N THR A 132 9.88 2.68 -14.94
CA THR A 132 9.33 1.89 -13.85
C THR A 132 10.43 1.41 -12.91
N TYR A 133 10.23 1.60 -11.61
CA TYR A 133 11.13 1.18 -10.54
C TYR A 133 10.38 0.23 -9.59
N VAL A 134 11.01 -0.90 -9.29
CA VAL A 134 10.44 -1.96 -8.46
C VAL A 134 11.36 -2.23 -7.28
N PHE A 135 10.81 -2.18 -6.08
CA PHE A 135 11.51 -2.44 -4.82
C PHE A 135 10.95 -3.75 -4.24
N LYS A 136 11.68 -4.86 -4.39
CA LYS A 136 11.19 -6.19 -4.00
C LYS A 136 10.85 -6.29 -2.51
N GLU A 137 11.56 -5.53 -1.68
CA GLU A 137 11.31 -5.41 -0.24
C GLU A 137 9.93 -4.82 0.10
N THR A 138 9.25 -4.21 -0.87
CA THR A 138 7.90 -3.65 -0.70
C THR A 138 6.77 -4.63 -1.02
N GLU A 139 7.09 -5.89 -1.35
CA GLU A 139 6.09 -6.94 -1.51
C GLU A 139 5.27 -7.19 -0.24
N PHE A 140 3.96 -7.37 -0.44
CA PHE A 140 3.05 -7.65 0.65
C PHE A 140 1.91 -8.59 0.24
N ILE A 141 1.33 -9.27 1.22
CA ILE A 141 0.07 -9.99 1.05
C ILE A 141 -1.07 -9.08 1.54
N ALA A 142 -2.05 -8.86 0.68
CA ALA A 142 -3.27 -8.15 1.06
C ALA A 142 -4.09 -9.04 2.00
N VAL A 143 -4.62 -8.51 3.10
CA VAL A 143 -5.45 -9.27 4.06
C VAL A 143 -6.62 -8.41 4.53
N THR A 144 -7.72 -9.02 4.97
CA THR A 144 -8.82 -8.28 5.61
C THR A 144 -8.62 -8.08 7.11
N ALA A 145 -7.77 -8.92 7.72
CA ALA A 145 -7.30 -8.83 9.09
C ALA A 145 -5.87 -9.37 9.16
N TYR A 146 -5.04 -8.80 10.03
CA TYR A 146 -3.68 -9.29 10.24
C TYR A 146 -3.70 -10.76 10.66
N GLN A 147 -2.87 -11.57 10.00
CA GLN A 147 -2.79 -13.01 10.25
C GLN A 147 -1.61 -13.36 11.17
N ASN A 148 -0.55 -12.55 11.13
CA ASN A 148 0.65 -12.75 11.93
C ASN A 148 0.67 -11.74 13.08
N GLU A 149 0.55 -12.22 14.32
CA GLU A 149 0.55 -11.38 15.52
C GLU A 149 1.82 -10.53 15.66
N LYS A 150 2.98 -11.01 15.20
CA LYS A 150 4.22 -10.22 15.20
C LYS A 150 4.09 -8.99 14.29
N ILE A 151 3.38 -9.12 13.17
CA ILE A 151 3.09 -7.98 12.29
C ILE A 151 2.08 -7.06 12.98
N THR A 152 1.04 -7.60 13.63
CA THR A 152 0.08 -6.78 14.40
C THR A 152 0.81 -5.91 15.42
N GLN A 153 1.69 -6.50 16.22
CA GLN A 153 2.46 -5.77 17.24
C GLN A 153 3.39 -4.74 16.60
N LEU A 154 4.14 -5.11 15.55
CA LEU A 154 4.99 -4.17 14.81
C LEU A 154 4.20 -2.96 14.30
N LYS A 155 2.96 -3.16 13.82
CA LYS A 155 2.09 -2.08 13.36
C LYS A 155 1.59 -1.23 14.53
N ILE A 156 1.25 -1.83 15.66
CA ILE A 156 0.87 -1.10 16.89
C ILE A 156 2.02 -0.20 17.33
N ASP A 157 3.23 -0.74 17.39
CA ASP A 157 4.42 -0.04 17.90
C ASP A 157 4.89 1.09 16.98
N ASN A 158 4.73 0.94 15.67
CA ASN A 158 5.30 1.90 14.70
C ASN A 158 4.27 2.85 14.08
N ASN A 159 2.99 2.49 14.01
CA ASN A 159 1.97 3.37 13.43
C ASN A 159 1.50 4.38 14.49
N PRO A 160 1.70 5.71 14.30
CA PRO A 160 1.26 6.72 15.26
C PRO A 160 -0.25 6.66 15.58
N PHE A 161 -1.07 6.23 14.61
CA PHE A 161 -2.52 6.09 14.79
C PHE A 161 -2.93 4.87 15.62
N ALA A 162 -1.99 3.98 15.97
CA ALA A 162 -2.24 2.79 16.79
C ALA A 162 -1.72 2.93 18.23
N LYS A 163 -1.29 4.14 18.65
CA LYS A 163 -0.69 4.38 19.97
C LYS A 163 -1.55 3.91 21.14
N GLY A 164 -2.88 4.04 21.05
CA GLY A 164 -3.82 3.61 22.11
C GLY A 164 -3.81 2.12 22.42
N PHE A 165 -3.27 1.27 21.54
CA PHE A 165 -3.15 -0.17 21.77
C PHE A 165 -1.80 -0.57 22.39
N ARG A 166 -0.83 0.36 22.54
CA ARG A 166 0.51 0.05 23.04
C ARG A 166 0.53 -0.25 24.54
N ASP A 167 -0.26 0.48 25.31
CA ASP A 167 -0.23 0.41 26.79
C ASP A 167 -1.25 -0.59 27.37
N SER A 168 -2.03 -1.29 26.53
CA SER A 168 -3.01 -2.30 26.96
C SER A 168 -2.43 -3.70 27.19
N GLY A 169 -1.11 -3.86 27.06
CA GLY A 169 -0.41 -5.15 27.23
C GLY A 169 -0.11 -5.59 28.67
N GLY A 170 -0.66 -4.92 29.70
CA GLY A 170 -0.27 -5.18 31.10
C GLY A 170 -1.34 -5.00 32.18
N GLY A 171 -2.63 -4.91 31.84
CA GLY A 171 -3.70 -4.78 32.82
C GLY A 171 -4.56 -6.03 32.91
N LYS A 172 -4.26 -6.95 33.84
CA LYS A 172 -5.23 -7.97 34.29
C LYS A 172 -6.52 -7.25 34.69
N ARG A 173 -7.59 -7.40 33.91
CA ARG A 173 -8.95 -7.15 34.41
C ARG A 173 -9.25 -8.22 35.45
N GLU A 174 -8.98 -7.92 36.71
CA GLU A 174 -9.57 -8.67 37.82
C GLU A 174 -11.09 -8.55 37.69
N LYS A 175 -11.74 -9.68 37.38
CA LYS A 175 -13.17 -9.82 37.54
C LYS A 175 -13.43 -9.80 39.04
N LYS A 176 -13.93 -8.67 39.56
CA LYS A 176 -14.56 -8.64 40.89
C LYS A 176 -15.78 -9.54 40.83
N PHE A 177 -15.70 -10.71 41.45
CA PHE A 177 -16.89 -11.44 41.88
C PHE A 177 -17.54 -10.61 42.98
N VAL A 178 -18.79 -10.23 42.76
CA VAL A 178 -19.67 -9.70 43.81
C VAL A 178 -20.32 -10.92 44.43
N THR A 179 -20.06 -11.16 45.71
CA THR A 179 -20.82 -12.07 46.56
C THR A 179 -22.02 -11.31 47.12
#